data_AF-A0A9X6RLS4-F1
#
_entry.id   AF-A0A9X6RLS4-F1
#
_cell.length_a   1.000
_cell.length_b   1.000
_cell.length_c   1.000
_cell.angle_alpha   90.00
_cell.angle_beta   90.00
_cell.angle_gamma   90.00
#
_symmetry.space_group_name_H-M   'P 1'
#
loop_
_entity.id
_entity.type
_entity.pdbx_description
1 polymer ?
#
loop_
_entity_poly.entity_id
_entity_poly.type
_entity_poly.pdbx_seq_one_letter_code
_entity_poly.pdbx_strand_id
1 'polypeptide(L)'
;MKTRYLFALIIILQFVSQLVDACGCYGQGSCYANGTLKSGPRPADTPGQIPCDPFNSPVAVCDCCPACNSCAQLFSGCLRPFVKFDVSLQPPVPHAYAFNRPITPSVVTSVSFPGNLGTSFIEVCLDKSLPKGLVLAQTSDFRWVLSGTPIETLPLTYYNVLVKGSVGYLGMGWFALSVTGACS
;
A
#
# COMPACT_ATOMS: atom_id res chain seq x y z
N MET A 1 -8.70 16.08 -47.72
CA MET A 1 -9.28 16.08 -46.35
C MET A 1 -8.64 15.06 -45.39
N LYS A 2 -8.19 13.87 -45.82
CA LYS A 2 -7.61 12.84 -44.92
C LYS A 2 -6.31 13.24 -44.18
N THR A 3 -5.47 14.09 -44.76
CA THR A 3 -4.15 14.44 -44.20
C THR A 3 -4.21 15.34 -42.96
N ARG A 4 -5.28 16.16 -42.81
CA ARG A 4 -5.43 17.09 -41.67
C ARG A 4 -5.83 16.36 -40.37
N TYR A 5 -6.59 15.27 -40.48
CA TYR A 5 -6.95 14.44 -39.32
C TYR A 5 -5.78 13.62 -38.79
N LEU A 6 -4.86 13.20 -39.67
CA LEU A 6 -3.65 12.48 -39.27
C LEU A 6 -2.72 13.38 -38.42
N PHE A 7 -2.56 14.64 -38.83
CA PHE A 7 -1.76 15.62 -38.08
C PHE A 7 -2.36 15.94 -36.70
N ALA A 8 -3.69 16.12 -36.63
CA ALA A 8 -4.37 16.33 -35.35
C ALA A 8 -4.22 15.13 -34.41
N LEU A 9 -4.32 13.90 -34.93
CA LEU A 9 -4.15 12.67 -34.15
C LEU A 9 -2.71 12.54 -33.59
N ILE A 10 -1.69 12.87 -34.39
CA ILE A 10 -0.29 12.84 -33.97
C ILE A 10 -0.04 13.88 -32.86
N ILE A 11 -0.57 15.10 -33.00
CA ILE A 11 -0.43 16.14 -31.98
C ILE A 11 -1.14 15.72 -30.67
N ILE A 12 -2.35 15.15 -30.76
CA ILE A 12 -3.06 14.63 -29.59
C ILE A 12 -2.27 13.50 -28.94
N LEU A 13 -1.72 12.55 -29.70
CA LEU A 13 -0.91 11.46 -29.17
C LEU A 13 0.37 11.96 -28.49
N GLN A 14 1.04 12.98 -29.06
CA GLN A 14 2.22 13.56 -28.43
C GLN A 14 1.88 14.34 -27.15
N PHE A 15 0.77 15.08 -27.12
CA PHE A 15 0.28 15.73 -25.90
C PHE A 15 -0.17 14.73 -24.83
N VAL A 16 -0.83 13.64 -25.21
CA VAL A 16 -1.20 12.57 -24.29
C VAL A 16 0.04 11.90 -23.71
N SER A 17 1.10 11.68 -24.51
CA SER A 17 2.35 11.07 -24.02
C SER A 17 3.12 11.93 -23.00
N GLN A 18 2.93 13.25 -23.03
CA GLN A 18 3.52 14.17 -22.04
C GLN A 18 2.65 14.34 -20.78
N LEU A 19 1.37 13.98 -20.84
CA LEU A 19 0.46 14.03 -19.69
C LEU A 19 0.48 12.74 -18.86
N VAL A 20 1.08 11.67 -19.38
CA VAL A 20 1.41 10.51 -18.57
C VAL A 20 2.79 10.78 -17.96
N ASP A 21 2.82 11.42 -16.79
CA ASP A 21 3.90 11.15 -15.83
C ASP A 21 3.80 9.66 -15.48
N ALA A 22 4.28 8.83 -16.39
CA ALA A 22 4.30 7.40 -16.27
C ALA A 22 5.33 7.12 -15.18
N CYS A 23 4.85 7.10 -13.94
CA CYS A 23 5.47 6.29 -12.91
C CYS A 23 5.39 4.85 -13.40
N GLY A 24 6.30 4.45 -14.29
CA GLY A 24 6.26 3.16 -14.91
C GLY A 24 6.50 2.11 -13.84
N CYS A 25 5.52 1.25 -13.60
CA CYS A 25 5.76 -0.01 -12.94
C CYS A 25 6.49 -0.91 -13.94
N TYR A 26 7.83 -0.90 -13.94
CA TYR A 26 8.62 -1.71 -14.88
C TYR A 26 8.79 -3.18 -14.45
N GLY A 27 8.03 -3.60 -13.42
CA GLY A 27 8.10 -4.92 -12.81
C GLY A 27 8.53 -4.87 -11.33
N GLN A 28 8.46 -6.01 -10.66
CA GLN A 28 9.04 -6.17 -9.33
C GLN A 28 10.57 -6.03 -9.43
N GLY A 29 11.17 -5.17 -8.58
CA GLY A 29 12.63 -4.99 -8.51
C GLY A 29 13.23 -3.96 -9.48
N SER A 30 12.41 -3.24 -10.25
CA SER A 30 12.86 -2.15 -11.11
C SER A 30 12.42 -0.79 -10.54
N CYS A 31 13.37 0.03 -10.11
CA CYS A 31 13.12 1.38 -9.59
C CYS A 31 13.56 2.45 -10.60
N TYR A 32 13.01 3.66 -10.51
CA TYR A 32 13.52 4.83 -11.21
C TYR A 32 14.21 5.71 -10.17
N ALA A 33 15.52 5.96 -10.30
CA ALA A 33 16.24 6.90 -9.43
C ALA A 33 16.68 8.09 -10.27
N ASN A 34 16.30 9.32 -9.87
CA ASN A 34 16.64 10.57 -10.57
C ASN A 34 16.33 10.53 -12.09
N GLY A 35 15.16 10.03 -12.49
CA GLY A 35 14.77 9.97 -13.90
C GLY A 35 15.48 8.89 -14.73
N THR A 36 16.21 7.97 -14.11
CA THR A 36 16.81 6.80 -14.80
C THR A 36 16.22 5.48 -14.32
N LEU A 37 15.81 4.63 -15.26
CA LEU A 37 15.40 3.25 -14.97
C LEU A 37 16.60 2.46 -14.42
N LYS A 38 16.44 1.95 -13.22
CA LYS A 38 17.28 0.91 -12.61
C LYS A 38 16.47 -0.39 -12.67
N SER A 39 16.50 -1.07 -13.80
CA SER A 39 15.94 -2.41 -13.94
C SER A 39 17.03 -3.46 -13.78
N GLY A 40 16.75 -4.50 -12.98
CA GLY A 40 17.35 -5.80 -13.18
C GLY A 40 17.74 -6.55 -11.90
N PRO A 41 17.60 -7.90 -11.87
CA PRO A 41 18.53 -8.74 -11.12
C PRO A 41 19.92 -8.63 -11.78
N ARG A 42 20.98 -8.39 -11.01
CA ARG A 42 22.32 -8.17 -11.58
C ARG A 42 23.16 -9.46 -11.60
N PRO A 43 23.92 -9.74 -12.68
CA PRO A 43 25.14 -10.52 -12.60
C PRO A 43 26.16 -9.79 -11.71
N ALA A 44 26.94 -10.52 -10.92
CA ALA A 44 27.71 -10.02 -9.78
C ALA A 44 28.87 -9.04 -10.09
N ASP A 45 29.09 -8.65 -11.36
CA ASP A 45 30.45 -8.31 -11.80
C ASP A 45 30.66 -6.88 -12.32
N THR A 46 29.71 -5.94 -12.14
CA THR A 46 29.95 -4.54 -12.55
C THR A 46 30.16 -3.61 -11.35
N PRO A 47 31.36 -3.01 -11.18
CA PRO A 47 31.60 -2.03 -10.12
C PRO A 47 30.73 -0.78 -10.34
N GLY A 48 29.92 -0.39 -9.35
CA GLY A 48 29.29 0.95 -9.31
C GLY A 48 27.77 1.07 -9.55
N GLN A 49 26.98 -0.02 -9.65
CA GLN A 49 25.51 0.09 -9.48
C GLN A 49 25.09 -0.62 -8.19
N ILE A 50 24.38 0.12 -7.35
CA ILE A 50 23.81 -0.38 -6.09
C ILE A 50 22.65 -1.32 -6.47
N PRO A 51 22.72 -2.62 -6.12
CA PRO A 51 21.67 -3.57 -6.46
C PRO A 51 20.36 -3.22 -5.75
N CYS A 52 19.26 -3.62 -6.38
CA CYS A 52 17.96 -3.66 -5.75
C CYS A 52 17.81 -4.85 -4.80
N ASP A 53 18.67 -4.90 -3.78
CA ASP A 53 18.67 -5.95 -2.78
C ASP A 53 17.80 -5.53 -1.58
N PRO A 54 16.59 -6.10 -1.40
CA PRO A 54 15.71 -5.73 -0.29
C PRO A 54 16.25 -6.14 1.09
N PHE A 55 17.33 -6.94 1.16
CA PHE A 55 17.90 -7.42 2.42
C PHE A 55 19.28 -6.82 2.74
N ASN A 56 20.11 -6.48 1.75
CA ASN A 56 21.44 -5.85 2.00
C ASN A 56 21.59 -4.42 1.46
N SER A 57 20.58 -3.86 0.78
CA SER A 57 20.68 -2.52 0.20
C SER A 57 19.39 -1.72 0.46
N PRO A 58 19.36 -0.84 1.48
CA PRO A 58 18.16 -0.05 1.84
C PRO A 58 17.74 1.00 0.79
N VAL A 59 18.24 0.92 -0.47
CA VAL A 59 18.22 2.02 -1.45
C VAL A 59 17.42 1.69 -2.71
N ALA A 60 16.82 0.50 -2.84
CA ALA A 60 16.04 0.19 -4.03
C ALA A 60 14.55 0.04 -3.75
N VAL A 61 13.96 1.20 -3.47
CA VAL A 61 12.52 1.38 -3.50
C VAL A 61 12.16 2.01 -4.84
N CYS A 62 11.06 1.55 -5.45
CA CYS A 62 10.58 2.12 -6.70
C CYS A 62 10.07 3.54 -6.39
N ASP A 63 10.90 4.53 -6.72
CA ASP A 63 10.99 5.83 -6.05
C ASP A 63 9.78 6.75 -6.23
N CYS A 64 8.72 6.35 -6.95
CA CYS A 64 7.58 7.25 -7.18
C CYS A 64 6.19 6.59 -7.21
N CYS A 65 6.09 5.26 -7.24
CA CYS A 65 4.80 4.60 -7.41
C CYS A 65 4.48 3.62 -6.29
N PRO A 66 3.64 4.01 -5.32
CA PRO A 66 3.18 3.12 -4.26
C PRO A 66 2.61 1.80 -4.79
N ALA A 67 1.86 1.84 -5.91
CA ALA A 67 1.24 0.68 -6.53
C ALA A 67 2.25 -0.43 -6.90
N CYS A 68 3.46 -0.09 -7.33
CA CYS A 68 4.46 -1.07 -7.79
C CYS A 68 5.27 -1.72 -6.66
N ASN A 69 5.18 -1.21 -5.42
CA ASN A 69 5.99 -1.69 -4.30
C ASN A 69 5.20 -2.73 -3.48
N SER A 70 5.90 -3.75 -2.96
CA SER A 70 5.33 -4.69 -1.99
C SER A 70 5.13 -4.02 -0.63
N CYS A 71 4.28 -4.59 0.22
CA CYS A 71 4.09 -4.11 1.59
C CYS A 71 5.42 -3.99 2.37
N ALA A 72 6.30 -4.99 2.27
CA ALA A 72 7.60 -4.98 2.95
C ALA A 72 8.49 -3.81 2.47
N GLN A 73 8.51 -3.54 1.15
CA GLN A 73 9.25 -2.40 0.60
C GLN A 73 8.69 -1.06 1.10
N LEU A 74 7.36 -0.94 1.21
CA LEU A 74 6.70 0.27 1.68
C LEU A 74 6.98 0.55 3.17
N PHE A 75 7.02 -0.49 4.00
CA PHE A 75 7.36 -0.38 5.42
C PHE A 75 8.85 -0.13 5.68
N SER A 76 9.74 -0.35 4.72
CA SER A 76 11.18 -0.05 4.86
C SER A 76 11.49 1.45 5.03
N GLY A 77 10.51 2.32 4.76
CA GLY A 77 10.56 3.75 5.10
C GLY A 77 10.92 4.69 3.96
N CYS A 78 11.40 4.20 2.81
CA CYS A 78 11.81 5.07 1.71
C CYS A 78 10.65 5.89 1.12
N LEU A 79 9.41 5.40 1.16
CA LEU A 79 8.24 6.15 0.69
C LEU A 79 7.53 6.96 1.79
N ARG A 80 8.07 7.02 3.01
CA ARG A 80 7.43 7.76 4.12
C ARG A 80 7.18 9.25 3.80
N PRO A 81 8.08 9.98 3.12
CA PRO A 81 7.81 11.37 2.71
C PRO A 81 6.66 11.52 1.70
N PHE A 82 6.25 10.43 1.04
CA PHE A 82 5.19 10.41 0.04
C PHE A 82 3.84 9.96 0.61
N VAL A 83 3.75 9.73 1.93
CA VAL A 83 2.45 9.52 2.59
C VAL A 83 1.67 10.83 2.51
N LYS A 84 0.53 10.80 1.81
CA LYS A 84 -0.31 11.99 1.58
C LYS A 84 -1.54 12.02 2.47
N PHE A 85 -1.93 10.87 3.03
CA PHE A 85 -3.22 10.70 3.69
C PHE A 85 -3.10 9.90 4.98
N ASP A 86 -3.88 10.33 5.98
CA ASP A 86 -4.08 9.55 7.19
C ASP A 86 -5.19 8.52 6.96
N VAL A 87 -5.00 7.32 7.51
CA VAL A 87 -5.94 6.20 7.39
C VAL A 87 -6.41 5.78 8.77
N SER A 88 -7.69 5.43 8.88
CA SER A 88 -8.28 4.91 10.12
C SER A 88 -9.26 3.77 9.84
N LEU A 89 -9.49 2.95 10.85
CA LEU A 89 -10.56 1.95 10.84
C LEU A 89 -11.86 2.56 11.39
N GLN A 90 -12.97 2.32 10.70
CA GLN A 90 -14.30 2.84 11.04
C GLN A 90 -15.34 1.70 11.09
N PRO A 91 -16.03 1.47 12.22
CA PRO A 91 -15.82 2.15 13.50
C PRO A 91 -14.42 1.90 14.07
N PRO A 92 -13.92 2.78 14.98
CA PRO A 92 -12.62 2.60 15.61
C PRO A 92 -12.51 1.24 16.30
N VAL A 93 -11.35 0.60 16.13
CA VAL A 93 -11.03 -0.69 16.74
C VAL A 93 -10.88 -0.51 18.26
N PRO A 94 -11.69 -1.16 19.10
CA PRO A 94 -11.48 -1.16 20.54
C PRO A 94 -10.12 -1.77 20.91
N HIS A 95 -9.49 -1.25 21.96
CA HIS A 95 -8.19 -1.76 22.41
C HIS A 95 -8.25 -3.18 22.98
N ALA A 96 -9.43 -3.70 23.31
CA ALA A 96 -9.60 -5.01 23.92
C ALA A 96 -10.77 -5.77 23.31
N TYR A 97 -10.50 -7.01 22.93
CA TYR A 97 -11.49 -7.98 22.49
C TYR A 97 -11.48 -9.21 23.38
N ALA A 98 -12.66 -9.83 23.53
CA ALA A 98 -12.79 -11.10 24.21
C ALA A 98 -12.36 -12.25 23.29
N PHE A 99 -11.59 -13.19 23.85
CA PHE A 99 -11.25 -14.45 23.18
C PHE A 99 -12.52 -15.20 22.74
N ASN A 100 -12.49 -15.75 21.52
CA ASN A 100 -13.57 -16.54 20.93
C ASN A 100 -14.92 -15.79 20.80
N ARG A 101 -14.88 -14.46 20.68
CA ARG A 101 -16.06 -13.62 20.39
C ARG A 101 -15.86 -12.86 19.09
N PRO A 102 -16.87 -12.82 18.19
CA PRO A 102 -16.75 -12.08 16.94
C PRO A 102 -16.54 -10.59 17.23
N ILE A 103 -15.65 -9.96 16.47
CA ILE A 103 -15.45 -8.51 16.55
C ILE A 103 -16.50 -7.78 15.73
N THR A 104 -16.81 -6.54 16.10
CA THR A 104 -17.50 -5.62 15.20
C THR A 104 -16.59 -5.34 14.00
N PRO A 105 -17.05 -5.57 12.75
CA PRO A 105 -16.24 -5.29 11.57
C PRO A 105 -15.89 -3.81 11.46
N SER A 106 -14.65 -3.51 11.07
CA SER A 106 -14.18 -2.15 10.85
C SER A 106 -13.62 -1.99 9.45
N VAL A 107 -14.01 -0.92 8.76
CA VAL A 107 -13.58 -0.61 7.39
C VAL A 107 -12.38 0.33 7.43
N VAL A 108 -11.37 0.05 6.62
CA VAL A 108 -10.24 0.96 6.40
C VAL A 108 -10.71 2.16 5.57
N THR A 109 -10.49 3.37 6.06
CA THR A 109 -10.97 4.62 5.46
C THR A 109 -9.90 5.70 5.50
N SER A 110 -9.93 6.62 4.52
CA SER A 110 -9.12 7.83 4.54
C SER A 110 -9.73 8.85 5.50
N VAL A 111 -8.94 9.34 6.46
CA VAL A 111 -9.35 10.40 7.40
C VAL A 111 -9.49 11.74 6.69
N SER A 112 -8.65 12.00 5.69
CA SER A 112 -8.65 13.27 4.94
C SER A 112 -9.85 13.44 3.98
N PHE A 113 -10.62 12.37 3.71
CA PHE A 113 -11.79 12.40 2.84
C PHE A 113 -12.95 11.55 3.40
N PRO A 114 -13.52 11.96 4.54
CA PRO A 114 -14.63 11.25 5.15
C PRO A 114 -15.85 11.31 4.22
N GLY A 115 -16.44 10.15 3.92
CA GLY A 115 -17.61 10.04 3.04
C GLY A 115 -17.33 9.60 1.61
N ASN A 116 -16.05 9.61 1.17
CA ASN A 116 -15.67 8.95 -0.09
C ASN A 116 -15.30 7.49 0.21
N LEU A 117 -16.33 6.69 0.51
CA LEU A 117 -16.24 5.26 0.84
C LEU A 117 -15.69 4.39 -0.31
N GLY A 118 -15.41 4.99 -1.47
CA GLY A 118 -14.75 4.39 -2.63
C GLY A 118 -13.30 4.83 -2.77
N THR A 119 -12.55 4.90 -1.68
CA THR A 119 -11.09 4.94 -1.79
C THR A 119 -10.67 3.60 -2.37
N SER A 120 -10.34 3.61 -3.66
CA SER A 120 -9.94 2.46 -4.46
C SER A 120 -8.54 2.01 -4.02
N PHE A 121 -8.45 1.58 -2.76
CA PHE A 121 -7.24 0.99 -2.22
C PHE A 121 -7.02 -0.31 -2.97
N ILE A 122 -5.92 -0.35 -3.70
CA ILE A 122 -5.48 -1.54 -4.41
C ILE A 122 -5.06 -2.59 -3.38
N GLU A 123 -4.39 -2.15 -2.31
CA GLU A 123 -3.87 -3.04 -1.28
C GLU A 123 -3.80 -2.33 0.07
N VAL A 124 -4.09 -3.08 1.15
CA VAL A 124 -3.83 -2.67 2.52
C VAL A 124 -2.85 -3.64 3.17
N CYS A 125 -1.81 -3.06 3.73
CA CYS A 125 -0.68 -3.74 4.34
C CYS A 125 -0.70 -3.54 5.86
N LEU A 126 -0.38 -4.59 6.60
CA LEU A 126 -0.07 -4.52 8.03
C LEU A 126 1.41 -4.85 8.24
N ASP A 127 2.04 -4.16 9.18
CA ASP A 127 3.44 -4.42 9.56
C ASP A 127 3.62 -5.77 10.28
N LYS A 128 2.53 -6.30 10.84
CA LYS A 128 2.49 -7.56 11.60
C LYS A 128 1.26 -8.36 11.18
N SER A 129 1.37 -9.68 11.30
CA SER A 129 0.22 -10.58 11.12
C SER A 129 -0.81 -10.37 12.23
N LEU A 130 -2.09 -10.39 11.86
CA LEU A 130 -3.19 -10.38 12.80
C LEU A 130 -3.23 -11.69 13.61
N PRO A 131 -3.79 -11.67 14.84
CA PRO A 131 -3.96 -12.91 15.58
C PRO A 131 -4.91 -13.85 14.84
N LYS A 132 -4.71 -15.16 15.01
CA LYS A 132 -5.53 -16.19 14.37
C LYS A 132 -7.02 -15.92 14.55
N GLY A 133 -7.74 -16.10 13.45
CA GLY A 133 -9.20 -15.92 13.38
C GLY A 133 -9.64 -14.47 13.09
N LEU A 134 -8.73 -13.49 13.14
CA LEU A 134 -8.96 -12.17 12.57
C LEU A 134 -8.38 -12.09 11.15
N VAL A 135 -9.07 -11.35 10.28
CA VAL A 135 -8.67 -11.13 8.89
C VAL A 135 -8.91 -9.68 8.50
N LEU A 136 -7.98 -9.13 7.70
CA LEU A 136 -8.16 -7.89 6.98
C LEU A 136 -8.22 -8.23 5.50
N ALA A 137 -9.40 -8.15 4.90
CA ALA A 137 -9.63 -8.61 3.54
C ALA A 137 -10.46 -7.62 2.73
N GLN A 138 -10.29 -7.66 1.40
CA GLN A 138 -11.11 -6.88 0.50
C GLN A 138 -12.47 -7.56 0.28
N THR A 139 -13.55 -6.82 0.45
CA THR A 139 -14.91 -7.24 0.18
C THR A 139 -15.27 -7.01 -1.30
N SER A 140 -16.39 -7.59 -1.75
CA SER A 140 -16.85 -7.50 -3.16
C SER A 140 -17.14 -6.07 -3.64
N ASP A 141 -17.36 -5.15 -2.71
CA ASP A 141 -17.56 -3.72 -2.95
C ASP A 141 -16.24 -2.92 -2.86
N PHE A 142 -15.10 -3.59 -2.98
CA PHE A 142 -13.74 -3.03 -2.98
C PHE A 142 -13.30 -2.33 -1.69
N ARG A 143 -14.01 -2.56 -0.57
CA ARG A 143 -13.61 -2.04 0.74
C ARG A 143 -12.71 -3.03 1.47
N TRP A 144 -11.77 -2.52 2.26
CA TRP A 144 -10.93 -3.36 3.11
C TRP A 144 -11.51 -3.39 4.52
N VAL A 145 -11.81 -4.60 5.01
CA VAL A 145 -12.57 -4.80 6.26
C VAL A 145 -11.80 -5.72 7.20
N LEU A 146 -11.52 -5.21 8.41
CA LEU A 146 -11.07 -6.01 9.55
C LEU A 146 -12.28 -6.71 10.16
N SER A 147 -12.25 -8.04 10.21
CA SER A 147 -13.36 -8.83 10.75
C SER A 147 -12.86 -10.19 11.27
N GLY A 148 -13.76 -10.95 11.92
CA GLY A 148 -13.50 -12.32 12.35
C GLY A 148 -13.72 -12.55 13.84
N THR A 149 -13.21 -13.68 14.33
CA THR A 149 -13.32 -14.13 15.72
C THR A 149 -11.92 -14.55 16.18
N PRO A 150 -11.29 -13.83 17.12
CA PRO A 150 -9.93 -14.16 17.55
C PRO A 150 -9.94 -15.47 18.35
N ILE A 151 -9.07 -16.40 17.95
CA ILE A 151 -8.93 -17.74 18.56
C ILE A 151 -7.56 -17.94 19.22
N GLU A 152 -6.80 -16.87 19.41
CA GLU A 152 -5.58 -16.83 20.22
C GLU A 152 -5.55 -15.57 21.07
N THR A 153 -4.88 -15.64 22.22
CA THR A 153 -4.66 -14.48 23.07
C THR A 153 -3.57 -13.58 22.49
N LEU A 154 -3.70 -12.29 22.72
CA LEU A 154 -2.75 -11.30 22.23
C LEU A 154 -2.58 -10.19 23.27
N PRO A 155 -1.36 -9.89 23.74
CA PRO A 155 -1.12 -8.70 24.54
C PRO A 155 -1.42 -7.44 23.71
N LEU A 156 -1.54 -6.27 24.37
CA LEU A 156 -1.75 -5.01 23.65
C LEU A 156 -0.67 -4.82 22.58
N THR A 157 -1.10 -4.84 21.33
CA THR A 157 -0.23 -4.82 20.16
C THR A 157 -0.66 -3.68 19.24
N TYR A 158 0.31 -2.86 18.85
CA TYR A 158 0.14 -1.80 17.88
C TYR A 158 0.44 -2.31 16.47
N TYR A 159 -0.47 -2.02 15.55
CA TYR A 159 -0.38 -2.36 14.14
C TYR A 159 -0.27 -1.08 13.33
N ASN A 160 0.73 -1.01 12.45
CA ASN A 160 0.79 0.03 11.44
C ASN A 160 0.03 -0.43 10.20
N VAL A 161 -0.86 0.44 9.72
CA VAL A 161 -1.63 0.24 8.51
C VAL A 161 -1.01 1.10 7.43
N LEU A 162 -0.73 0.50 6.29
CA LEU A 162 -0.32 1.22 5.10
C LEU A 162 -1.28 0.87 3.98
N VAL A 163 -1.81 1.87 3.29
CA VAL A 163 -2.69 1.66 2.15
C VAL A 163 -2.05 2.23 0.91
N LYS A 164 -2.12 1.50 -0.19
CA LYS A 164 -1.75 2.02 -1.50
C LYS A 164 -2.96 2.01 -2.42
N GLY A 165 -3.19 3.15 -3.06
CA GLY A 165 -4.21 3.31 -4.08
C GLY A 165 -3.58 3.37 -5.47
N SER A 166 -4.25 4.09 -6.38
CA SER A 166 -3.72 4.41 -7.71
C SER A 166 -2.48 5.33 -7.64
N VAL A 167 -2.06 5.87 -8.79
CA VAL A 167 -0.82 6.65 -8.94
C VAL A 167 -0.73 7.76 -7.88
N GLY A 168 0.30 7.67 -7.04
CA GLY A 168 0.60 8.68 -6.02
C GLY A 168 -0.30 8.67 -4.79
N TYR A 169 -1.14 7.65 -4.59
CA TYR A 169 -1.90 7.47 -3.35
C TYR A 169 -1.18 6.50 -2.42
N LEU A 170 -0.62 7.06 -1.34
CA LEU A 170 -0.07 6.32 -0.21
C LEU A 170 -0.64 6.92 1.07
N GLY A 171 -1.27 6.08 1.89
CA GLY A 171 -1.79 6.47 3.18
C GLY A 171 -1.22 5.61 4.30
N MET A 172 -1.17 6.16 5.50
CA MET A 172 -0.67 5.47 6.68
C MET A 172 -1.58 5.72 7.88
N GLY A 173 -1.67 4.74 8.75
CA GLY A 173 -2.44 4.82 9.98
C GLY A 173 -1.95 3.78 10.97
N TRP A 174 -2.64 3.70 12.10
CA TRP A 174 -2.36 2.68 13.09
C TRP A 174 -3.63 2.36 13.88
N PHE A 175 -3.64 1.19 14.50
CA PHE A 175 -4.59 0.83 15.53
C PHE A 175 -3.90 -0.06 16.57
N ALA A 176 -4.53 -0.22 17.73
CA ALA A 176 -4.06 -1.13 18.75
C ALA A 176 -5.19 -2.07 19.14
N LEU A 177 -4.85 -3.34 19.38
CA LEU A 177 -5.77 -4.29 19.98
C LEU A 177 -5.04 -5.27 20.90
N SER A 178 -5.82 -5.83 21.82
CA SER A 178 -5.47 -6.96 22.69
C SER A 178 -6.60 -7.97 22.63
N VAL A 179 -6.27 -9.24 22.83
CA VAL A 179 -7.23 -10.33 22.98
C VAL A 179 -6.98 -10.99 24.33
N THR A 180 -7.89 -10.77 25.26
CA THR A 180 -7.82 -11.38 26.59
C THR A 180 -8.69 -12.62 26.65
N GLY A 181 -8.18 -13.67 27.29
CA GLY A 181 -9.02 -14.79 27.71
C GLY A 181 -10.19 -14.27 28.55
N ALA A 182 -11.34 -14.95 28.52
CA ALA A 182 -12.37 -14.67 29.50
C ALA A 182 -11.75 -14.82 30.89
N CYS A 183 -11.89 -13.80 31.74
CA CYS A 183 -11.64 -13.97 33.16
C CYS A 183 -12.61 -15.05 33.64
N SER A 184 -12.11 -16.27 33.83
CA SER A 184 -12.82 -17.37 34.46
C SER A 184 -13.01 -17.08 35.94
#